data_AF-S8C6T3-F1
#
_entry.id   AF-S8C6T3-F1
#
_cell.length_a   1.000
_cell.length_b   1.000
_cell.length_c   1.000
_cell.angle_alpha   90.00
_cell.angle_beta   90.00
_cell.angle_gamma   90.00
#
_symmetry.space_group_name_H-M   'P 1'
#
loop_
_entity.id
_entity.type
_entity.pdbx_description
1 polymer ?
#
loop_
_entity_poly.entity_id
_entity_poly.type
_entity_poly.pdbx_seq_one_letter_code
_entity_poly.pdbx_strand_id
1 'polypeptide(L)'
;MASAKEPFAQSLLQLAHPDDPEEASRIYKEKVAHRPLDFRHTLPSSAGPPKDARARRRDERLKKKLAKSKSKPSNKPQPLSAREKRALGVYDIPKEAQKYAIYEPLNKLWLGYIQEILKGSFGANGTAGQAAAAKICAADFHGCELEVVRNRCPSRVGIKGIVIKDTKMTFVIITKKNQVKHVPKEYSVFKFVIPWPESTPTDQPAEPIVLELHGSNFMFRAAERMNKKFKAKAMDQL
;
A
#
# COMPACT_ATOMS: atom_id res chain seq x y z
N MET A 1 -15.34 -44.78 -65.80
CA MET A 1 -16.18 -44.21 -64.72
C MET A 1 -15.26 -43.64 -63.68
N ALA A 2 -15.32 -42.32 -63.41
CA ALA A 2 -14.44 -41.69 -62.42
C ALA A 2 -14.89 -42.08 -61.00
N SER A 3 -14.02 -42.73 -60.23
CA SER A 3 -14.27 -43.07 -58.82
C SER A 3 -14.56 -41.78 -58.05
N ALA A 4 -15.73 -41.69 -57.42
CA ALA A 4 -16.09 -40.53 -56.61
C ALA A 4 -15.11 -40.41 -55.44
N LYS A 5 -14.39 -39.29 -55.39
CA LYS A 5 -13.39 -39.02 -54.34
C LYS A 5 -14.10 -38.97 -52.99
N GLU A 6 -13.61 -39.75 -52.02
CA GLU A 6 -14.19 -39.76 -50.69
C GLU A 6 -14.18 -38.35 -50.06
N PRO A 7 -15.21 -37.97 -49.30
CA PRO A 7 -15.26 -36.70 -48.59
C PRO A 7 -14.05 -36.54 -47.66
N PHE A 8 -13.39 -35.38 -47.70
CA PHE A 8 -12.18 -35.13 -46.90
C PHE A 8 -12.36 -35.32 -45.39
N ALA A 9 -13.55 -35.04 -44.86
CA ALA A 9 -13.83 -35.27 -43.45
C ALA A 9 -13.93 -36.77 -43.11
N GLN A 10 -14.36 -37.60 -44.05
CA GLN A 10 -14.44 -39.06 -43.88
C GLN A 10 -13.04 -39.69 -43.87
N SER A 11 -12.14 -39.22 -44.75
CA SER A 11 -10.76 -39.70 -44.76
C SER A 11 -10.00 -39.33 -43.49
N LEU A 12 -10.25 -38.14 -42.91
CA LEU A 12 -9.69 -37.76 -41.62
C LEU A 12 -10.21 -38.63 -40.45
N LEU A 13 -11.48 -39.02 -40.48
CA LEU A 13 -12.06 -39.89 -39.45
C LEU A 13 -11.50 -41.31 -39.53
N GLN A 14 -11.29 -41.83 -40.74
CA GLN A 14 -10.62 -43.13 -40.94
C GLN A 14 -9.17 -43.11 -40.44
N LEU A 15 -8.45 -41.99 -40.60
CA LEU A 15 -7.11 -41.83 -40.05
C LEU A 15 -7.10 -41.75 -38.51
N ALA A 16 -8.16 -41.18 -37.91
CA ALA A 16 -8.29 -41.05 -36.46
C ALA A 16 -8.73 -42.35 -35.77
N HIS A 17 -9.44 -43.23 -36.49
CA HIS A 17 -9.91 -44.54 -36.03
C HIS A 17 -9.38 -45.67 -36.94
N PRO A 18 -8.07 -45.96 -36.92
CA PRO A 18 -7.47 -46.97 -37.78
C PRO A 18 -7.93 -48.41 -37.44
N ASP A 19 -8.23 -48.66 -36.17
CA ASP A 19 -8.60 -49.98 -35.64
C ASP A 19 -10.08 -50.31 -35.86
N ASP A 20 -10.92 -49.29 -36.10
CA ASP A 20 -12.37 -49.42 -36.30
C ASP A 20 -12.87 -48.49 -37.42
N PRO A 21 -12.80 -48.96 -38.68
CA PRO A 21 -13.26 -48.20 -39.84
C PRO A 21 -14.79 -48.06 -39.90
N GLU A 22 -15.54 -48.96 -39.24
CA GLU A 22 -16.99 -48.89 -39.20
C GLU A 22 -17.46 -47.72 -38.33
N GLU A 23 -16.78 -47.51 -37.19
CA GLU A 23 -17.01 -46.36 -36.30
C GLU A 23 -16.76 -45.02 -37.00
N ALA A 24 -15.66 -44.91 -37.77
CA ALA A 24 -15.38 -43.72 -38.56
C ALA A 24 -16.51 -43.39 -39.55
N SER A 25 -17.06 -44.42 -40.19
CA SER A 25 -18.17 -44.29 -41.14
C SER A 25 -19.48 -43.88 -40.45
N ARG A 26 -19.73 -44.41 -39.23
CA ARG A 26 -20.88 -44.07 -38.39
C ARG A 26 -20.82 -42.60 -37.95
N ILE A 27 -19.68 -42.17 -37.42
CA ILE A 27 -19.45 -40.78 -36.98
C ILE A 27 -19.64 -39.82 -38.15
N TYR A 28 -19.11 -40.15 -39.34
CA TYR A 28 -19.28 -39.30 -40.51
C TYR A 28 -20.76 -39.14 -40.88
N LYS A 29 -21.53 -40.24 -40.95
CA LYS A 29 -22.95 -40.20 -41.31
C LYS A 29 -23.81 -39.49 -40.28
N GLU A 30 -23.61 -39.77 -38.99
CA GLU A 30 -24.44 -39.21 -37.93
C GLU A 30 -24.11 -37.76 -37.59
N LYS A 31 -22.81 -37.42 -37.51
CA LYS A 31 -22.36 -36.15 -36.91
C LYS A 31 -21.85 -35.13 -37.92
N VAL A 32 -21.45 -35.56 -39.12
CA VAL A 32 -20.78 -34.69 -40.10
C VAL A 32 -21.63 -34.48 -41.35
N ALA A 33 -22.16 -35.54 -41.96
CA ALA A 33 -22.82 -35.48 -43.26
C ALA A 33 -24.06 -34.56 -43.29
N HIS A 34 -24.81 -34.49 -42.18
CA HIS A 34 -26.04 -33.72 -42.07
C HIS A 34 -25.91 -32.45 -41.23
N ARG A 35 -24.71 -32.11 -40.75
CA ARG A 35 -24.49 -30.92 -39.94
C ARG A 35 -24.12 -29.74 -40.85
N PRO A 36 -24.98 -28.73 -41.02
CA PRO A 36 -24.62 -27.56 -41.81
C PRO A 36 -23.40 -26.88 -41.18
N LEU A 37 -22.35 -26.72 -41.97
CA LEU A 37 -21.21 -25.89 -41.59
C LEU A 37 -21.60 -24.45 -41.88
N ASP A 38 -21.98 -23.73 -40.84
CA ASP A 38 -22.11 -22.27 -40.91
C ASP A 38 -20.72 -21.67 -41.11
N PHE A 39 -20.28 -21.63 -42.36
CA PHE A 39 -19.17 -20.78 -42.76
C PHE A 39 -19.64 -19.35 -42.52
N ARG A 40 -19.18 -18.74 -41.42
CA ARG A 40 -19.29 -17.30 -41.26
C ARG A 40 -18.69 -16.68 -42.51
N HIS A 41 -19.54 -16.12 -43.37
CA HIS A 41 -19.08 -15.32 -44.50
C HIS A 41 -18.13 -14.27 -43.92
N THR A 42 -16.84 -14.41 -44.21
CA THR A 42 -15.90 -13.33 -43.99
C THR A 42 -16.44 -12.17 -44.81
N LEU A 43 -16.89 -11.11 -44.14
CA LEU A 43 -17.29 -9.87 -44.79
C LEU A 43 -16.21 -9.48 -45.81
N PRO A 44 -16.59 -8.86 -46.94
CA PRO A 44 -15.64 -8.47 -47.98
C PRO A 44 -14.47 -7.71 -47.36
N SER A 45 -13.26 -8.04 -47.82
CA SER A 45 -11.95 -7.58 -47.31
C SER A 45 -11.79 -6.05 -47.15
N SER A 46 -12.75 -5.25 -47.59
CA SER A 46 -12.83 -3.80 -47.39
C SER A 46 -13.35 -3.39 -46.00
N ALA A 47 -14.12 -4.25 -45.34
CA ALA A 47 -14.49 -4.10 -43.94
C ALA A 47 -13.50 -4.92 -43.11
N GLY A 48 -12.35 -4.32 -42.79
CA GLY A 48 -11.37 -4.92 -41.88
C GLY A 48 -12.05 -5.46 -40.61
N PRO A 49 -11.46 -6.48 -39.94
CA PRO A 49 -12.09 -7.18 -38.83
C PRO A 49 -12.63 -6.16 -37.82
N PRO A 50 -13.86 -6.33 -37.28
CA PRO A 50 -14.39 -5.43 -36.27
C PRO A 50 -13.36 -5.37 -35.17
N LYS A 51 -12.77 -4.18 -34.95
CA LYS A 51 -11.68 -4.01 -33.98
C LYS A 51 -12.13 -4.64 -32.68
N ASP A 52 -11.44 -5.71 -32.27
CA ASP A 52 -11.62 -6.33 -30.97
C ASP A 52 -11.80 -5.20 -29.95
N ALA A 53 -12.82 -5.28 -29.11
CA ALA A 53 -13.13 -4.23 -28.13
C ALA A 53 -11.89 -3.87 -27.29
N ARG A 54 -10.96 -4.82 -27.12
CA ARG A 54 -9.65 -4.62 -26.52
C ARG A 54 -8.73 -3.71 -27.34
N ALA A 55 -8.65 -3.91 -28.66
CA ALA A 55 -7.88 -3.06 -29.57
C ALA A 55 -8.40 -1.61 -29.57
N ARG A 56 -9.73 -1.43 -29.60
CA ARG A 56 -10.35 -0.08 -29.52
C ARG A 56 -9.98 0.66 -28.24
N ARG A 57 -10.06 -0.02 -27.08
CA ARG A 57 -9.66 0.55 -25.78
C ARG A 57 -8.17 0.92 -25.75
N ARG A 58 -7.30 0.14 -26.41
CA ARG A 58 -5.86 0.44 -26.52
C ARG A 58 -5.62 1.69 -27.37
N ASP A 59 -6.27 1.79 -28.52
CA ASP A 59 -6.17 2.95 -29.42
C ASP A 59 -6.65 4.24 -28.74
N GLU A 60 -7.79 4.19 -28.01
CA GLU A 60 -8.31 5.33 -27.25
C GLU A 60 -7.34 5.80 -26.16
N ARG A 61 -6.70 4.86 -25.43
CA ARG A 61 -5.67 5.19 -24.43
C ARG A 61 -4.45 5.85 -25.07
N LEU A 62 -4.01 5.35 -26.23
CA LEU A 62 -2.88 5.91 -26.98
C LEU A 62 -3.20 7.32 -27.48
N LYS A 63 -4.39 7.53 -28.07
CA LYS A 63 -4.85 8.86 -28.50
C LYS A 63 -4.91 9.86 -27.34
N LYS A 64 -5.47 9.46 -26.18
CA LYS A 64 -5.48 10.31 -24.97
C LYS A 64 -4.07 10.65 -24.47
N LYS A 65 -3.14 9.68 -24.50
CA LYS A 65 -1.74 9.90 -24.09
C LYS A 65 -1.03 10.88 -25.03
N LEU A 66 -1.22 10.73 -26.35
CA LEU A 66 -0.68 11.64 -27.37
C LEU A 66 -1.26 13.05 -27.24
N ALA A 67 -2.57 13.18 -27.05
CA ALA A 67 -3.21 14.49 -26.83
C ALA A 67 -2.66 15.20 -25.58
N LYS A 68 -2.45 14.46 -24.48
CA LYS A 68 -1.87 14.99 -23.23
C LYS A 68 -0.38 15.33 -23.35
N SER A 69 0.35 14.68 -24.26
CA SER A 69 1.74 15.05 -24.55
C SER A 69 1.88 16.30 -25.43
N LYS A 70 0.84 16.62 -26.23
CA LYS A 70 0.80 17.81 -27.09
C LYS A 70 0.37 19.09 -26.35
N SER A 71 -0.27 18.98 -25.19
CA SER A 71 -0.55 20.17 -24.36
C SER A 71 0.76 20.79 -23.87
N LYS A 72 0.84 22.13 -23.84
CA LYS A 72 2.04 22.90 -23.48
C LYS A 72 2.79 22.25 -22.29
N PRO A 73 4.10 22.00 -22.43
CA PRO A 73 4.87 21.44 -21.32
C PRO A 73 4.79 22.39 -20.14
N SER A 74 4.44 21.87 -18.96
CA SER A 74 4.58 22.62 -17.73
C SER A 74 6.06 22.90 -17.51
N ASN A 75 6.43 24.12 -17.11
CA ASN A 75 7.81 24.46 -16.73
C ASN A 75 8.29 23.68 -15.49
N LYS A 76 7.41 22.91 -14.83
CA LYS A 76 7.76 22.06 -13.70
C LYS A 76 8.34 20.74 -14.22
N PRO A 77 9.47 20.27 -13.65
CA PRO A 77 9.99 18.96 -13.98
C PRO A 77 8.91 17.90 -13.70
N GLN A 78 8.82 16.88 -14.56
CA GLN A 78 7.88 15.79 -14.32
C GLN A 78 8.25 15.07 -13.02
N PRO A 79 7.27 14.78 -12.14
CA PRO A 79 7.53 14.01 -10.95
C PRO A 79 7.95 12.59 -11.35
N LEU A 80 8.93 12.02 -10.63
CA LEU A 80 9.40 10.66 -10.86
C LEU A 80 8.23 9.66 -10.84
N SER A 81 8.23 8.74 -11.81
CA SER A 81 7.27 7.66 -11.88
C SER A 81 7.46 6.69 -10.70
N ALA A 82 6.42 5.93 -10.37
CA ALA A 82 6.53 4.91 -9.31
C ALA A 82 7.59 3.83 -9.64
N ARG A 83 7.89 3.61 -10.92
CA ARG A 83 8.95 2.68 -11.35
C ARG A 83 10.33 3.29 -11.11
N GLU A 84 10.51 4.56 -11.49
CA GLU A 84 11.75 5.31 -11.24
C GLU A 84 12.05 5.43 -9.75
N LYS A 85 11.07 5.75 -8.92
CA LYS A 85 11.25 5.86 -7.46
C LYS A 85 11.71 4.56 -6.81
N ARG A 86 11.22 3.41 -7.31
CA ARG A 86 11.66 2.08 -6.84
C ARG A 86 13.07 1.75 -7.35
N ALA A 87 13.36 2.05 -8.61
CA ALA A 87 14.69 1.84 -9.18
C ALA A 87 15.77 2.67 -8.47
N LEU A 88 15.43 3.91 -8.09
CA LEU A 88 16.32 4.81 -7.36
C LEU A 88 16.36 4.51 -5.84
N GLY A 89 15.48 3.65 -5.32
CA GLY A 89 15.44 3.34 -3.88
C GLY A 89 15.16 4.56 -3.00
N VAL A 90 14.39 5.55 -3.48
CA VAL A 90 14.16 6.84 -2.80
C VAL A 90 13.64 6.67 -1.37
N TYR A 91 12.90 5.58 -1.14
CA TYR A 91 12.29 5.28 0.15
C TYR A 91 13.09 4.30 1.00
N ASP A 92 14.25 3.83 0.55
CA ASP A 92 15.09 2.91 1.31
C ASP A 92 15.99 3.71 2.26
N ILE A 93 16.29 3.14 3.43
CA ILE A 93 17.20 3.77 4.38
C ILE A 93 18.58 3.15 4.14
N PRO A 94 19.59 3.92 3.70
CA PRO A 94 20.92 3.38 3.47
C PRO A 94 21.47 2.81 4.78
N LYS A 95 22.23 1.71 4.69
CA LYS A 95 22.76 0.99 5.87
C LYS A 95 23.59 1.91 6.79
N GLU A 96 24.29 2.88 6.21
CA GLU A 96 25.07 3.89 6.94
C GLU A 96 24.21 4.73 7.88
N ALA A 97 22.99 5.06 7.46
CA ALA A 97 22.02 5.81 8.25
C ALA A 97 21.27 4.94 9.27
N GLN A 98 21.45 3.61 9.28
CA GLN A 98 20.78 2.71 10.23
C GLN A 98 21.52 2.63 11.57
N LYS A 99 21.97 3.77 12.10
CA LYS A 99 22.62 3.88 13.42
C LYS A 99 21.75 4.70 14.36
N TYR A 100 21.45 4.17 15.54
CA TYR A 100 20.60 4.81 16.53
C TYR A 100 21.14 6.19 16.95
N ALA A 101 22.46 6.30 17.11
CA ALA A 101 23.15 7.54 17.48
C ALA A 101 22.87 8.72 16.53
N ILE A 102 22.60 8.46 15.24
CA ILE A 102 22.26 9.52 14.27
C ILE A 102 20.91 10.16 14.59
N TYR A 103 20.00 9.41 15.20
CA TYR A 103 18.64 9.84 15.50
C TYR A 103 18.44 10.35 16.93
N GLU A 104 19.43 10.21 17.82
CA GLU A 104 19.34 10.77 19.17
C GLU A 104 19.15 12.30 19.19
N PRO A 105 19.85 13.11 18.38
CA PRO A 105 19.58 14.54 18.30
C PRO A 105 18.17 14.84 17.77
N LEU A 106 17.66 13.99 16.88
CA LEU A 106 16.29 14.12 16.36
C LEU A 106 15.26 13.87 17.47
N ASN A 107 15.52 12.94 18.38
CA ASN A 107 14.68 12.74 19.56
C ASN A 107 14.70 13.94 20.50
N LYS A 108 15.88 14.53 20.77
CA LYS A 108 15.98 15.75 21.57
C LYS A 108 15.19 16.91 20.97
N LEU A 109 15.27 17.08 19.64
CA LEU A 109 14.47 18.08 18.92
C LEU A 109 12.98 17.82 19.06
N TRP A 110 12.55 16.56 18.91
CA TRP A 110 11.16 16.17 19.07
C TRP A 110 10.63 16.42 20.48
N LEU A 111 11.45 16.18 21.52
CA LEU A 111 11.11 16.47 22.91
C LEU A 111 10.84 17.96 23.14
N GLY A 112 11.71 18.84 22.62
CA GLY A 112 11.49 20.29 22.71
C GLY A 112 10.21 20.73 21.98
N TYR A 113 10.00 20.20 20.78
CA TYR A 113 8.79 20.44 19.98
C TYR A 113 7.50 20.02 20.70
N ILE A 114 7.44 18.79 21.23
CA ILE A 114 6.22 18.28 21.85
C ILE A 114 5.97 18.96 23.20
N GLN A 115 7.02 19.29 23.95
CA GLN A 115 6.90 20.10 25.16
C GLN A 115 6.27 21.45 24.82
N GLU A 116 6.75 22.14 23.80
CA GLU A 116 6.21 23.43 23.38
C GLU A 116 4.74 23.36 22.96
N ILE A 117 4.35 22.33 22.20
CA ILE A 117 2.94 22.13 21.80
C ILE A 117 2.03 21.91 23.01
N LEU A 118 2.53 21.16 23.99
CA LEU A 118 1.76 20.74 25.15
C LEU A 118 1.91 21.67 26.35
N LYS A 119 2.72 22.73 26.25
CA LYS A 119 2.76 23.82 27.25
C LYS A 119 1.34 24.30 27.55
N GLY A 120 1.04 24.42 28.84
CA GLY A 120 -0.28 24.83 29.34
C GLY A 120 -1.45 23.91 28.98
N SER A 121 -1.20 22.71 28.42
CA SER A 121 -2.25 21.78 27.99
C SER A 121 -2.51 20.66 29.00
N PHE A 122 -1.65 20.51 30.00
CA PHE A 122 -1.83 19.62 31.14
C PHE A 122 -2.36 20.43 32.32
N GLY A 123 -3.40 19.92 32.99
CA GLY A 123 -3.87 20.50 34.25
C GLY A 123 -2.89 20.24 35.40
N ALA A 124 -3.09 20.90 36.53
CA ALA A 124 -2.27 20.73 37.74
C ALA A 124 -2.17 19.27 38.24
N ASN A 125 -3.14 18.42 37.87
CA ASN A 125 -3.17 16.98 38.21
C ASN A 125 -2.46 16.09 37.17
N GLY A 126 -1.74 16.67 36.21
CA GLY A 126 -1.06 15.92 35.13
C GLY A 126 -2.00 15.30 34.08
N THR A 127 -3.31 15.53 34.18
CA THR A 127 -4.29 14.98 33.25
C THR A 127 -4.35 15.81 31.96
N ALA A 128 -4.17 15.13 30.83
CA ALA A 128 -4.33 15.71 29.50
C ALA A 128 -5.83 15.86 29.18
N GLY A 129 -6.31 17.09 29.05
CA GLY A 129 -7.66 17.35 28.57
C GLY A 129 -7.85 16.97 27.09
N GLN A 130 -9.10 16.99 26.61
CA GLN A 130 -9.43 16.68 25.22
C GLN A 130 -8.69 17.55 24.20
N ALA A 131 -8.39 18.81 24.57
CA ALA A 131 -7.59 19.73 23.75
C ALA A 131 -6.13 19.26 23.59
N ALA A 132 -5.50 18.76 24.66
CA ALA A 132 -4.15 18.19 24.60
C ALA A 132 -4.12 16.95 23.72
N ALA A 133 -5.11 16.06 23.87
CA ALA A 133 -5.25 14.87 23.03
C ALA A 133 -5.41 15.23 21.54
N ALA A 134 -6.17 16.27 21.21
CA ALA A 134 -6.32 16.75 19.83
C ALA A 134 -5.00 17.28 19.25
N LYS A 135 -4.22 18.04 20.03
CA LYS A 135 -2.88 18.50 19.63
C LYS A 135 -1.92 17.34 19.39
N ILE A 136 -1.90 16.35 20.28
CA ILE A 136 -1.08 15.13 20.14
C ILE A 136 -1.49 14.35 18.88
N CYS A 137 -2.79 14.20 18.63
CA CYS A 137 -3.28 13.51 17.43
C CYS A 137 -2.84 14.20 16.13
N ALA A 138 -2.74 15.53 16.13
CA ALA A 138 -2.29 16.31 14.98
C ALA A 138 -0.76 16.31 14.84
N ALA A 139 -0.02 16.25 15.95
CA ALA A 139 1.43 16.41 16.00
C ALA A 139 2.23 15.45 15.11
N ASP A 140 3.47 15.84 14.83
CA ASP A 140 4.43 14.97 14.16
C ASP A 140 5.11 14.01 15.14
N PHE A 141 5.41 12.79 14.69
CA PHE A 141 6.04 11.73 15.47
C PHE A 141 7.39 11.29 14.92
N HIS A 142 7.91 11.92 13.86
CA HIS A 142 9.30 11.71 13.45
C HIS A 142 10.25 12.15 14.59
N GLY A 143 11.14 11.26 15.03
CA GLY A 143 12.00 11.50 16.19
C GLY A 143 11.42 11.08 17.54
N CYS A 144 10.14 10.70 17.61
CA CYS A 144 9.54 10.21 18.84
C CYS A 144 10.15 8.85 19.23
N GLU A 145 10.52 8.66 20.50
CA GLU A 145 10.87 7.34 21.03
C GLU A 145 9.60 6.62 21.45
N LEU A 146 9.23 5.57 20.70
CA LEU A 146 8.04 4.75 20.93
C LEU A 146 8.41 3.38 21.46
N GLU A 147 7.56 2.85 22.33
CA GLU A 147 7.58 1.47 22.82
C GLU A 147 6.24 0.79 22.52
N VAL A 148 6.26 -0.44 22.01
CA VAL A 148 5.05 -1.24 21.80
C VAL A 148 4.66 -1.91 23.12
N VAL A 149 3.59 -1.44 23.75
CA VAL A 149 3.11 -1.99 25.05
C VAL A 149 2.13 -3.13 24.85
N ARG A 150 1.21 -2.98 23.89
CA ARG A 150 0.21 -4.01 23.56
C ARG A 150 0.18 -4.22 22.06
N ASN A 151 0.12 -5.46 21.62
CA ASN A 151 -0.03 -5.83 20.24
C ASN A 151 -0.74 -7.19 20.16
N ARG A 152 -1.57 -7.37 19.14
CA ARG A 152 -2.15 -8.69 18.82
C ARG A 152 -1.09 -9.77 18.63
N CYS A 153 0.11 -9.40 18.15
CA CYS A 153 1.24 -10.31 18.03
C CYS A 153 2.23 -10.10 19.20
N PRO A 154 2.34 -11.07 20.15
CA PRO A 154 3.20 -10.92 21.34
C PRO A 154 4.67 -10.70 21.01
N SER A 155 5.18 -11.25 19.90
CA SER A 155 6.58 -11.07 19.46
C SER A 155 6.98 -9.61 19.17
N ARG A 156 5.99 -8.73 18.99
CA ARG A 156 6.21 -7.31 18.71
C ARG A 156 6.15 -6.43 19.97
N VAL A 157 5.67 -6.98 21.08
CA VAL A 157 5.60 -6.27 22.37
C VAL A 157 7.02 -6.04 22.89
N GLY A 158 7.26 -4.89 23.50
CA GLY A 158 8.56 -4.48 24.03
C GLY A 158 9.54 -3.95 22.97
N ILE A 159 9.15 -3.87 21.69
CA ILE A 159 9.99 -3.19 20.71
C ILE A 159 10.00 -1.69 21.05
N LYS A 160 11.18 -1.18 21.39
CA LYS A 160 11.44 0.24 21.70
C LYS A 160 12.43 0.86 20.71
N GLY A 161 12.14 2.06 20.23
CA GLY A 161 13.02 2.76 19.30
C GLY A 161 12.52 4.13 18.85
N ILE A 162 13.38 4.87 18.14
CA ILE A 162 13.07 6.20 17.60
C ILE A 162 12.40 6.05 16.23
N VAL A 163 11.31 6.78 15.98
CA VAL A 163 10.62 6.79 14.69
C VAL A 163 11.45 7.54 13.65
N ILE A 164 11.83 6.84 12.58
CA ILE A 164 12.48 7.40 11.40
C ILE A 164 11.45 7.82 10.36
N LYS A 165 10.46 6.96 10.09
CA LYS A 165 9.43 7.20 9.07
C LYS A 165 8.05 6.95 9.63
N ASP A 166 7.17 7.92 9.43
CA ASP A 166 5.75 7.82 9.71
C ASP A 166 4.98 7.58 8.40
N THR A 167 4.65 6.32 8.13
CA THR A 167 3.81 5.96 6.98
C THR A 167 2.35 5.83 7.39
N LYS A 168 1.46 5.66 6.40
CA LYS A 168 0.02 5.57 6.65
C LYS A 168 -0.32 4.49 7.69
N MET A 169 0.27 3.30 7.59
CA MET A 169 -0.11 2.15 8.43
C MET A 169 1.02 1.63 9.30
N THR A 170 2.25 2.08 9.12
CA THR A 170 3.40 1.56 9.86
C THR A 170 4.27 2.70 10.37
N PHE A 171 4.83 2.49 11.56
CA PHE A 171 5.98 3.24 12.03
C PHE A 171 7.25 2.46 11.70
N VAL A 172 8.22 3.14 11.10
CA VAL A 172 9.55 2.60 10.90
C VAL A 172 10.42 3.14 12.01
N ILE A 173 10.84 2.28 12.93
CA ILE A 173 11.60 2.64 14.11
C ILE A 173 13.01 2.06 14.06
N ILE A 174 13.97 2.76 14.65
CA ILE A 174 15.31 2.24 14.90
C ILE A 174 15.48 1.89 16.36
N THR A 175 15.88 0.65 16.61
CA THR A 175 16.16 0.15 17.94
C THR A 175 17.59 0.50 18.37
N LYS A 176 17.86 0.49 19.68
CA LYS A 176 19.23 0.67 20.23
C LYS A 176 20.25 -0.35 19.69
N LYS A 177 19.78 -1.48 19.15
CA LYS A 177 20.59 -2.50 18.48
C LYS A 177 20.96 -2.14 17.03
N ASN A 178 20.75 -0.89 16.60
CA ASN A 178 20.98 -0.43 15.23
C ASN A 178 20.19 -1.23 14.17
N GLN A 179 19.01 -1.71 14.55
CA GLN A 179 18.11 -2.44 13.63
C GLN A 179 16.87 -1.60 13.35
N VAL A 180 16.57 -1.46 12.07
CA VAL A 180 15.32 -0.85 11.60
C VAL A 180 14.20 -1.90 11.67
N LYS A 181 13.11 -1.56 12.33
CA LYS A 181 11.91 -2.40 12.44
C LYS A 181 10.69 -1.66 11.91
N HIS A 182 9.90 -2.37 11.11
CA HIS A 182 8.61 -1.89 10.64
C HIS A 182 7.53 -2.40 11.58
N VAL A 183 6.88 -1.49 12.32
CA VAL A 183 5.81 -1.83 13.26
C VAL A 183 4.48 -1.35 12.69
N PRO A 184 3.55 -2.26 12.38
CA PRO A 184 2.19 -1.89 11.99
C PRO A 184 1.47 -1.16 13.13
N LYS A 185 0.70 -0.14 12.77
CA LYS A 185 -0.12 0.64 13.71
C LYS A 185 -1.41 -0.09 14.08
N GLU A 186 -1.93 -0.89 13.16
CA GLU A 186 -3.10 -1.72 13.40
C GLU A 186 -2.88 -2.66 14.60
N TYR A 187 -3.90 -2.77 15.46
CA TYR A 187 -3.89 -3.62 16.66
C TYR A 187 -2.64 -3.43 17.54
N SER A 188 -2.14 -2.21 17.65
CA SER A 188 -0.95 -1.88 18.43
C SER A 188 -1.18 -0.65 19.30
N VAL A 189 -0.71 -0.69 20.54
CA VAL A 189 -0.65 0.45 21.46
C VAL A 189 0.80 0.83 21.68
N PHE A 190 1.11 2.08 21.39
CA PHE A 190 2.44 2.64 21.54
C PHE A 190 2.48 3.53 22.78
N LYS A 191 3.52 3.41 23.57
CA LYS A 191 3.82 4.30 24.70
C LYS A 191 4.99 5.20 24.33
N PHE A 192 4.88 6.47 24.71
CA PHE A 192 6.01 7.40 24.71
C PHE A 192 6.01 8.19 26.01
N VAL A 193 7.19 8.70 26.35
CA VAL A 193 7.45 9.40 27.61
C VAL A 193 7.95 10.79 27.29
N ILE A 194 7.36 11.80 27.93
CA ILE A 194 7.78 13.19 27.83
C ILE A 194 8.26 13.63 29.22
N PRO A 195 9.54 13.99 29.38
CA PRO A 195 10.03 14.59 30.62
C PRO A 195 9.41 15.99 30.79
N TRP A 196 9.10 16.40 32.03
CA TRP A 196 8.59 17.74 32.30
C TRP A 196 9.70 18.79 32.07
N PRO A 197 9.42 19.93 31.41
CA PRO A 197 10.43 20.96 31.13
C PRO A 197 10.75 21.91 32.29
N GLU A 198 10.01 21.87 33.40
CA GLU A 198 10.16 22.78 34.53
C GLU A 198 10.12 21.98 35.84
N SER A 199 11.24 22.00 36.55
CA SER A 199 11.26 21.85 37.99
C SER A 199 10.35 22.94 38.57
N THR A 200 9.19 22.58 39.11
CA THR A 200 8.52 23.43 40.07
C THR A 200 9.54 23.83 41.16
N PRO A 201 9.52 25.06 41.69
CA PRO A 201 10.47 25.52 42.72
C PRO A 201 10.29 24.83 44.09
N THR A 202 9.59 23.71 44.11
CA THR A 202 9.36 22.85 45.26
C THR A 202 10.11 21.55 44.98
N ASP A 203 11.04 21.18 45.85
CA ASP A 203 12.09 20.13 45.75
C ASP A 203 11.63 18.68 45.47
N GLN A 204 10.57 18.46 44.70
CA GLN A 204 10.16 17.14 44.23
C GLN A 204 10.39 17.01 42.71
N PRO A 205 11.04 15.93 42.26
CA PRO A 205 11.24 15.68 40.84
C PRO A 205 9.87 15.48 40.18
N ALA A 206 9.54 16.33 39.20
CA ALA A 206 8.30 16.19 38.44
C ALA A 206 8.26 14.84 37.70
N GLU A 207 7.20 14.07 37.92
CA GLU A 207 7.03 12.77 37.27
C GLU A 207 6.89 12.95 35.74
N PRO A 208 7.52 12.06 34.94
CA PRO A 208 7.44 12.15 33.49
C PRO A 208 6.04 11.80 33.01
N ILE A 209 5.56 12.52 32.00
CA ILE A 209 4.25 12.29 31.41
C ILE A 209 4.33 11.06 30.51
N VAL A 210 3.54 10.05 30.83
CA VAL A 210 3.42 8.82 30.05
C VAL A 210 2.13 8.86 29.25
N LEU A 211 2.24 8.72 27.93
CA LEU A 211 1.09 8.72 27.03
C LEU A 211 1.03 7.43 26.23
N GLU A 212 -0.18 6.90 26.06
CA GLU A 212 -0.48 5.75 25.22
C GLU A 212 -1.24 6.18 23.96
N LEU A 213 -0.78 5.70 22.82
CA LEU A 213 -1.32 5.96 21.49
C LEU A 213 -1.88 4.67 20.90
N HIS A 214 -3.18 4.68 20.62
CA HIS A 214 -3.86 3.57 19.96
C HIS A 214 -3.66 3.64 18.44
N GLY A 215 -2.85 2.74 17.90
CA GLY A 215 -2.42 2.76 16.51
C GLY A 215 -3.54 2.51 15.49
N SER A 216 -4.59 1.73 15.82
CA SER A 216 -5.75 1.53 14.93
C SER A 216 -6.43 2.86 14.54
N ASN A 217 -6.46 3.82 15.45
CA ASN A 217 -7.01 5.17 15.20
C ASN A 217 -5.99 6.12 14.54
N PHE A 218 -4.74 5.68 14.41
CA PHE A 218 -3.61 6.48 13.96
C PHE A 218 -3.08 6.10 12.57
N MET A 219 -3.90 5.41 11.76
CA MET A 219 -3.59 4.93 10.41
C MET A 219 -3.64 6.02 9.32
N PHE A 220 -3.00 7.16 9.58
CA PHE A 220 -2.85 8.28 8.65
C PHE A 220 -1.38 8.67 8.53
N ARG A 221 -1.00 9.27 7.40
CA ARG A 221 0.32 9.88 7.25
C ARG A 221 0.40 11.15 8.09
N ALA A 222 1.58 11.53 8.55
CA ALA A 222 1.79 12.75 9.33
C ALA A 222 1.13 14.00 8.68
N ALA A 223 1.37 14.22 7.39
CA ALA A 223 0.79 15.34 6.65
C ALA A 223 -0.76 15.29 6.53
N GLU A 224 -1.35 14.10 6.57
CA GLU A 224 -2.81 13.93 6.50
C GLU A 224 -3.48 14.16 7.86
N ARG A 225 -2.75 13.96 8.97
CA ARG A 225 -3.30 14.13 10.33
C ARG A 225 -3.63 15.58 10.65
N MET A 226 -2.78 16.52 10.25
CA MET A 226 -2.94 17.95 10.53
C MET A 226 -4.30 18.50 10.09
N ASN A 227 -4.80 18.04 8.93
CA ASN A 227 -6.06 18.51 8.36
C ASN A 227 -7.26 17.64 8.76
N LYS A 228 -7.04 16.59 9.56
CA LYS A 228 -8.08 15.62 9.88
C LYS A 228 -8.79 15.98 11.18
N LYS A 229 -10.12 16.05 11.10
CA LYS A 229 -10.98 16.07 12.29
C LYS A 229 -11.07 14.66 12.87
N PHE A 230 -10.39 14.42 13.99
CA PHE A 230 -10.48 13.17 14.72
C PHE A 230 -11.87 13.04 15.36
N LYS A 231 -12.53 11.90 15.12
CA LYS A 231 -13.82 11.56 15.72
C LYS A 231 -13.59 10.44 16.74
N ALA A 232 -14.34 10.46 17.82
CA ALA A 232 -14.36 9.34 18.76
C ALA A 232 -14.76 8.06 18.02
N LYS A 233 -13.96 7.02 18.18
CA LYS A 233 -14.20 5.68 17.65
C LYS A 233 -14.13 4.70 18.81
N ALA A 234 -14.87 3.60 18.68
CA ALA A 234 -14.71 2.48 19.61
C ALA A 234 -13.26 2.01 19.62
N MET A 235 -12.78 1.64 20.80
CA MET A 235 -11.45 1.06 20.96
C MET A 235 -11.51 -0.40 20.52
N ASP A 236 -10.56 -0.82 19.69
CA ASP A 236 -10.38 -2.24 19.39
C ASP A 236 -9.95 -2.97 20.67
N GLN A 237 -10.51 -4.15 20.91
CA GLN A 237 -9.99 -5.07 21.93
C GLN A 237 -8.71 -5.71 21.37
N LEU A 238 -7.62 -5.58 22.12
CA LEU A 238 -6.26 -6.02 21.77
C LEU A 238 -5.93 -7.38 22.36
#